data_AF-A0A8T0I7W0-F1
#
_entry.id   AF-A0A8T0I7W0-F1
#
_cell.length_a   1.000
_cell.length_b   1.000
_cell.length_c   1.000
_cell.angle_alpha   90.00
_cell.angle_beta   90.00
_cell.angle_gamma   90.00
#
_symmetry.space_group_name_H-M   'P 1'
#
loop_
_entity.id
_entity.type
_entity.pdbx_description
1 polymer ?
#
loop_
_entity_poly.entity_id
_entity_poly.type
_entity_poly.pdbx_seq_one_letter_code
_entity_poly.pdbx_strand_id
1 'polypeptide(L)'
;MAQDTPVSFVPVAGDANPAPKVYSKESVQLVKQSWAILSKDAQANAVAFFKNVFEIAPAAKGFFYFMQDTSVPFEQNPKLKSHALQVFRLTGDAAAQLGDKGAYEILESRLHKLAAKHLSKGVQDAHFEVVKEALLQTIEEGLPELWSPALKSAWADAYDALATILKNEMHAQAAAATKAEV
;
A
#
# COMPACT_ATOMS: atom_id res chain seq x y z
N MET A 1 -10.96 -13.60 -50.50
CA MET A 1 -10.04 -13.25 -49.40
C MET A 1 -10.77 -12.28 -48.48
N ALA A 2 -10.55 -12.46 -47.17
CA ALA A 2 -11.02 -11.66 -46.03
C ALA A 2 -12.53 -11.69 -45.72
N GLN A 3 -12.83 -12.34 -44.59
CA GLN A 3 -14.11 -12.38 -43.90
C GLN A 3 -14.25 -11.10 -43.07
N ASP A 4 -15.39 -10.43 -43.17
CA ASP A 4 -15.76 -9.29 -42.32
C ASP A 4 -16.93 -9.77 -41.43
N THR A 5 -16.61 -10.18 -40.21
CA THR A 5 -17.59 -10.55 -39.20
C THR A 5 -17.84 -9.35 -38.29
N PRO A 6 -19.09 -8.90 -38.11
CA PRO A 6 -19.40 -7.79 -37.21
C PRO A 6 -19.32 -8.26 -35.74
N VAL A 7 -18.53 -7.56 -34.94
CA VAL A 7 -18.47 -7.76 -33.48
C VAL A 7 -19.78 -7.24 -32.88
N SER A 8 -20.62 -8.17 -32.42
CA SER A 8 -21.86 -7.89 -31.71
C SER A 8 -21.55 -7.48 -30.28
N PHE A 9 -21.95 -6.26 -29.90
CA PHE A 9 -21.86 -5.73 -28.54
C PHE A 9 -23.16 -6.04 -27.80
N VAL A 10 -23.10 -6.91 -26.79
CA VAL A 10 -24.24 -7.16 -25.89
C VAL A 10 -23.98 -6.41 -24.58
N PRO A 11 -24.89 -5.53 -24.12
CA PRO A 11 -24.79 -4.94 -22.80
C PRO A 11 -25.41 -5.90 -21.78
N VAL A 12 -24.65 -6.33 -20.77
CA VAL A 12 -25.23 -7.01 -19.61
C VAL A 12 -25.52 -5.96 -18.54
N ALA A 13 -26.82 -5.74 -18.31
CA ALA A 13 -27.33 -4.98 -17.17
C ALA A 13 -27.13 -5.80 -15.88
N GLY A 14 -26.94 -5.08 -14.78
CA GLY A 14 -26.44 -5.61 -13.52
C GLY A 14 -27.44 -6.44 -12.73
N ASP A 15 -26.89 -7.20 -11.79
CA ASP A 15 -27.54 -7.48 -10.52
C ASP A 15 -26.51 -7.92 -9.46
N ALA A 16 -26.74 -7.38 -8.26
CA ALA A 16 -26.53 -7.99 -6.95
C ALA A 16 -25.11 -8.34 -6.42
N ASN A 17 -24.83 -7.67 -5.29
CA ASN A 17 -24.08 -8.12 -4.12
C ASN A 17 -22.53 -8.20 -4.26
N PRO A 18 -21.75 -7.43 -3.47
CA PRO A 18 -20.30 -7.52 -3.55
C PRO A 18 -19.84 -8.87 -3.01
N ALA A 19 -19.49 -9.78 -3.92
CA ALA A 19 -18.69 -10.96 -3.59
C ALA A 19 -17.46 -10.52 -2.78
N PRO A 20 -16.97 -11.35 -1.84
CA PRO A 20 -15.71 -11.06 -1.15
C PRO A 20 -14.66 -10.76 -2.22
N LYS A 21 -14.04 -9.57 -2.17
CA LYS A 21 -13.09 -9.09 -3.18
C LYS A 21 -11.94 -10.07 -3.29
N VAL A 22 -12.04 -11.01 -4.22
CA VAL A 22 -10.99 -11.97 -4.52
C VAL A 22 -9.90 -11.20 -5.24
N TYR A 23 -8.70 -11.19 -4.66
CA TYR A 23 -7.51 -10.66 -5.31
C TYR A 23 -7.22 -11.50 -6.57
N SER A 24 -7.77 -11.06 -7.70
CA SER A 24 -7.77 -11.80 -8.97
C SER A 24 -6.37 -11.91 -9.56
N LYS A 25 -6.15 -12.91 -10.42
CA LYS A 25 -4.85 -13.06 -11.12
C LYS A 25 -4.53 -11.82 -11.96
N GLU A 26 -5.56 -11.19 -12.52
CA GLU A 26 -5.50 -9.97 -13.29
C GLU A 26 -5.05 -8.78 -12.41
N SER A 27 -5.63 -8.63 -11.21
CA SER A 27 -5.21 -7.63 -10.23
C SER A 27 -3.74 -7.81 -9.82
N VAL A 28 -3.32 -9.05 -9.58
CA VAL A 28 -1.91 -9.38 -9.26
C VAL A 28 -0.98 -8.93 -10.38
N GLN A 29 -1.33 -9.20 -11.63
CA GLN A 29 -0.50 -8.81 -12.78
C GLN A 29 -0.43 -7.29 -12.94
N LEU A 30 -1.55 -6.58 -12.76
CA LEU A 30 -1.57 -5.11 -12.80
C LEU A 30 -0.65 -4.51 -11.72
N VAL A 31 -0.72 -5.01 -10.49
CA VAL A 31 0.14 -4.57 -9.38
C VAL A 31 1.60 -4.88 -9.69
N LYS A 32 1.93 -6.09 -10.16
CA LYS A 32 3.30 -6.47 -10.52
C LYS A 32 3.90 -5.60 -11.62
N GLN A 33 3.15 -5.38 -12.71
CA GLN A 33 3.62 -4.60 -13.85
C GLN A 33 3.82 -3.13 -13.51
N SER A 34 2.83 -2.52 -12.84
CA SER A 34 2.94 -1.13 -12.39
C SER A 34 4.06 -0.95 -11.37
N TRP A 35 4.22 -1.89 -10.42
CA TRP A 35 5.31 -1.87 -9.45
C TRP A 35 6.70 -1.96 -10.11
N ALA A 36 6.86 -2.80 -11.13
CA ALA A 36 8.12 -2.91 -11.88
C ALA A 36 8.54 -1.61 -12.57
N ILE A 37 7.58 -0.71 -12.84
CA ILE A 37 7.86 0.62 -13.39
C ILE A 37 8.10 1.62 -12.27
N LEU A 38 7.20 1.71 -11.28
CA LEU A 38 7.31 2.63 -10.13
C LEU A 38 8.60 2.45 -9.33
N SER A 39 9.07 1.22 -9.21
CA SER A 39 10.27 0.89 -8.43
C SER A 39 11.58 1.40 -9.06
N LYS A 40 11.59 1.75 -10.35
CA LYS A 40 12.77 2.34 -11.03
C LYS A 40 13.14 3.68 -10.42
N ASP A 41 12.15 4.53 -10.15
CA ASP A 41 12.30 5.83 -9.49
C ASP A 41 11.81 5.79 -8.04
N ALA A 42 12.00 4.65 -7.36
CA ALA A 42 11.46 4.38 -6.03
C ALA A 42 11.78 5.48 -5.00
N GLN A 43 12.94 6.15 -5.09
CA GLN A 43 13.28 7.20 -4.14
C GLN A 43 12.47 8.48 -4.38
N ALA A 44 12.24 8.88 -5.62
CA ALA A 44 11.40 10.04 -5.95
C ALA A 44 9.94 9.75 -5.56
N ASN A 45 9.43 8.58 -5.96
CA ASN A 45 8.07 8.14 -5.63
C ASN A 45 7.86 7.98 -4.12
N ALA A 46 8.87 7.53 -3.37
CA ALA A 46 8.79 7.46 -1.92
C ALA A 46 8.71 8.85 -1.25
N VAL A 47 9.43 9.85 -1.78
CA VAL A 47 9.34 11.23 -1.27
C VAL A 47 7.96 11.82 -1.57
N ALA A 48 7.43 11.61 -2.79
CA ALA A 48 6.07 12.01 -3.15
C ALA A 48 5.02 11.32 -2.26
N PHE A 49 5.17 10.03 -2.00
CA PHE A 49 4.31 9.29 -1.08
C PHE A 49 4.24 9.91 0.31
N PHE A 50 5.39 10.23 0.92
CA PHE A 50 5.40 10.87 2.23
C PHE A 50 4.88 12.31 2.19
N LYS A 51 5.11 13.04 1.09
CA LYS A 51 4.49 14.35 0.87
C LYS A 51 2.96 14.22 0.94
N ASN A 52 2.38 13.30 0.18
CA ASN A 52 0.94 13.06 0.12
C ASN A 52 0.39 12.64 1.50
N VAL A 53 1.11 11.78 2.24
CA VAL A 53 0.74 11.44 3.64
C VAL A 53 0.66 12.69 4.52
N PHE A 54 1.62 13.62 4.41
CA PHE A 54 1.67 14.82 5.24
C PHE A 54 0.71 15.92 4.79
N GLU A 55 0.29 15.93 3.53
CA GLU A 55 -0.76 16.81 3.04
C GLU A 55 -2.13 16.33 3.54
N ILE A 56 -2.40 15.02 3.53
CA ILE A 56 -3.63 14.43 4.05
C ILE A 56 -3.68 14.51 5.58
N ALA A 57 -2.59 14.16 6.26
CA ALA A 57 -2.50 14.15 7.72
C ALA A 57 -1.22 14.84 8.22
N PRO A 58 -1.23 16.18 8.37
CA PRO A 58 -0.07 16.93 8.85
C PRO A 58 0.46 16.47 10.22
N ALA A 59 -0.44 15.98 11.09
CA ALA A 59 -0.09 15.42 12.39
C ALA A 59 0.82 14.18 12.32
N ALA A 60 0.82 13.46 11.19
CA ALA A 60 1.67 12.29 10.97
C ALA A 60 3.17 12.63 11.07
N LYS A 61 3.56 13.90 10.86
CA LYS A 61 4.93 14.38 11.05
C LYS A 61 5.45 14.11 12.47
N GLY A 62 4.57 14.15 13.47
CA GLY A 62 4.92 13.93 14.88
C GLY A 62 5.44 12.53 15.20
N PHE A 63 5.12 11.53 14.37
CA PHE A 63 5.60 10.15 14.56
C PHE A 63 7.08 9.96 14.19
N PHE A 64 7.64 10.89 13.41
CA PHE A 64 9.00 10.77 12.89
C PHE A 64 9.92 11.75 13.63
N TYR A 65 10.66 11.23 14.61
CA TYR A 65 11.57 12.03 15.44
C TYR A 65 12.56 12.88 14.63
N PHE A 66 12.98 12.39 13.44
CA PHE A 66 13.91 13.08 12.56
C PHE A 66 13.27 14.23 11.75
N MET A 67 11.96 14.46 11.89
CA MET A 67 11.24 15.60 11.31
C MET A 67 10.83 16.65 12.36
N GLN A 68 11.24 16.48 13.62
CA GLN A 68 11.01 17.48 14.66
C GLN A 68 11.87 18.74 14.46
N ASP A 69 12.99 18.60 13.74
CA ASP A 69 13.77 19.74 13.26
C ASP A 69 13.17 20.25 11.94
N THR A 70 12.47 21.39 12.01
CA THR A 70 11.75 22.02 10.91
C THR A 70 12.66 22.90 10.02
N SER A 71 13.95 23.00 10.33
CA SER A 71 14.89 23.89 9.62
C SER A 71 15.30 23.36 8.24
N VAL A 72 15.11 22.06 7.97
CA VAL A 72 15.42 21.43 6.68
C VAL A 72 14.12 21.04 5.97
N PRO A 73 13.91 21.43 4.69
CA PRO A 73 12.78 20.96 3.92
C PRO A 73 12.70 19.43 3.95
N PHE A 74 11.51 18.86 4.17
CA PHE A 74 11.36 17.41 4.37
C PHE A 74 11.94 16.60 3.19
N GLU A 75 11.77 17.10 1.97
CA GLU A 75 12.28 16.53 0.71
C GLU A 75 13.81 16.48 0.64
N GLN A 76 14.52 17.19 1.52
CA GLN A 76 15.98 17.23 1.56
C GLN A 76 16.53 16.44 2.75
N ASN A 77 15.67 15.97 3.67
CA ASN A 77 16.09 15.24 4.86
C ASN A 77 16.55 13.81 4.48
N PRO A 78 17.85 13.47 4.64
CA PRO A 78 18.37 12.17 4.21
C PRO A 78 17.80 11.00 5.04
N LYS A 79 17.46 11.24 6.32
CA LYS A 79 16.85 10.21 7.18
C LYS A 79 15.44 9.90 6.71
N LEU A 80 14.66 10.93 6.35
CA LEU A 80 13.34 10.73 5.78
C LEU A 80 13.43 9.99 4.44
N LYS A 81 14.30 10.40 3.52
CA LYS A 81 14.47 9.71 2.22
C LYS A 81 14.75 8.22 2.39
N SER A 82 15.67 7.86 3.28
CA SER A 82 16.00 6.46 3.54
C SER A 82 14.81 5.71 4.14
N HIS A 83 14.09 6.32 5.08
CA HIS A 83 12.93 5.69 5.70
C HIS A 83 11.77 5.53 4.70
N ALA A 84 11.49 6.58 3.93
CA ALA A 84 10.46 6.61 2.92
C ALA A 84 10.69 5.54 1.87
N LEU A 85 11.92 5.43 1.36
CA LEU A 85 12.29 4.39 0.40
C LEU A 85 12.06 2.99 0.96
N GLN A 86 12.40 2.77 2.23
CA GLN A 86 12.20 1.47 2.88
C GLN A 86 10.71 1.12 2.97
N VAL A 87 9.87 2.05 3.42
CA VAL A 87 8.42 1.83 3.55
C VAL A 87 7.81 1.59 2.17
N PHE A 88 8.09 2.46 1.20
CA PHE A 88 7.54 2.38 -0.15
C PHE A 88 7.89 1.05 -0.82
N ARG A 89 9.17 0.62 -0.74
CA ARG A 89 9.59 -0.68 -1.28
C ARG A 89 8.93 -1.84 -0.58
N LEU A 90 8.89 -1.83 0.76
CA LEU A 90 8.27 -2.92 1.51
C LEU A 90 6.79 -3.09 1.14
N THR A 91 6.04 -2.00 1.04
CA THR A 91 4.63 -2.02 0.65
C THR A 91 4.44 -2.52 -0.78
N GLY A 92 5.20 -1.98 -1.74
CA GLY A 92 5.09 -2.38 -3.14
C GLY A 92 5.52 -3.83 -3.39
N ASP A 93 6.63 -4.26 -2.79
CA ASP A 93 7.11 -5.65 -2.90
C ASP A 93 6.11 -6.63 -2.28
N ALA A 94 5.52 -6.27 -1.13
CA ALA A 94 4.50 -7.09 -0.48
C ALA A 94 3.22 -7.16 -1.32
N ALA A 95 2.78 -6.05 -1.91
CA ALA A 95 1.59 -5.99 -2.76
C ALA A 95 1.77 -6.82 -4.03
N ALA A 96 2.95 -6.71 -4.66
CA ALA A 96 3.31 -7.51 -5.83
C ALA A 96 3.38 -9.01 -5.52
N GLN A 97 3.81 -9.38 -4.31
CA GLN A 97 3.91 -10.78 -3.89
C GLN A 97 2.59 -11.39 -3.42
N LEU A 98 1.62 -10.59 -2.96
CA LEU A 98 0.36 -11.06 -2.34
C LEU A 98 -0.45 -12.07 -3.19
N GLY A 99 -0.19 -12.16 -4.50
CA GLY A 99 -0.81 -13.13 -5.42
C GLY A 99 -0.11 -14.48 -5.57
N ASP A 100 1.11 -14.62 -5.05
CA ASP A 100 1.91 -15.84 -5.20
C ASP A 100 1.74 -16.73 -3.96
N LYS A 101 1.41 -18.01 -4.17
CA LYS A 101 1.35 -19.01 -3.10
C LYS A 101 2.71 -19.06 -2.39
N GLY A 102 2.75 -18.64 -1.12
CA GLY A 102 3.98 -18.58 -0.29
C GLY A 102 4.42 -17.17 0.09
N ALA A 103 3.90 -16.12 -0.56
CA ALA A 103 4.16 -14.74 -0.14
C ALA A 103 3.62 -14.45 1.26
N TYR A 104 2.46 -15.01 1.58
CA TYR A 104 1.83 -14.90 2.89
C TYR A 104 2.75 -15.43 4.01
N GLU A 105 3.35 -16.61 3.84
CA GLU A 105 4.27 -17.22 4.81
C GLU A 105 5.60 -16.44 4.94
N ILE A 106 6.13 -15.92 3.83
CA ILE A 106 7.34 -15.08 3.83
C ILE A 106 7.06 -13.75 4.56
N LEU A 107 5.89 -13.17 4.33
CA LEU A 107 5.43 -11.95 4.97
C LEU A 107 5.21 -12.18 6.46
N GLU A 108 4.59 -13.28 6.90
CA GLU A 108 4.28 -13.55 8.32
C GLU A 108 5.49 -13.34 9.25
N SER A 109 6.65 -13.91 8.92
CA SER A 109 7.86 -13.78 9.74
C SER A 109 8.36 -12.33 9.88
N ARG A 110 8.13 -11.50 8.86
CA ARG A 110 8.49 -10.07 8.85
C ARG A 110 7.39 -9.21 9.46
N LEU A 111 6.14 -9.62 9.30
CA LEU A 111 4.94 -8.94 9.77
C LEU A 111 4.91 -8.87 11.29
N HIS A 112 5.30 -9.92 12.00
CA HIS A 112 5.36 -9.90 13.47
C HIS A 112 6.25 -8.76 13.99
N LYS A 113 7.48 -8.63 13.46
CA LYS A 113 8.41 -7.55 13.82
C LYS A 113 7.91 -6.19 13.36
N LEU A 114 7.21 -6.15 12.23
CA LEU A 114 6.64 -4.93 11.68
C LEU A 114 5.49 -4.42 12.56
N ALA A 115 4.59 -5.30 13.00
CA ALA A 115 3.49 -5.02 13.90
C ALA A 115 3.98 -4.47 15.24
N ALA A 116 4.98 -5.13 15.85
CA ALA A 116 5.60 -4.66 17.10
C ALA A 116 6.14 -3.23 16.96
N LYS A 117 6.78 -2.92 15.82
CA LYS A 117 7.26 -1.55 15.54
C LYS A 117 6.10 -0.57 15.41
N HIS A 118 5.04 -0.89 14.67
CA HIS A 118 3.88 -0.02 14.49
C HIS A 118 3.16 0.24 15.83
N LEU A 119 3.00 -0.78 16.67
CA LEU A 119 2.49 -0.65 18.04
C LEU A 119 3.36 0.28 18.89
N SER A 120 4.68 0.07 18.92
CA SER A 120 5.60 0.90 19.71
C SER A 120 5.62 2.37 19.27
N LYS A 121 5.19 2.65 18.05
CA LYS A 121 5.06 3.99 17.50
C LYS A 121 3.65 4.58 17.68
N GLY A 122 2.71 3.85 18.27
CA GLY A 122 1.35 4.34 18.49
C GLY A 122 0.51 4.41 17.20
N VAL A 123 0.84 3.60 16.19
CA VAL A 123 0.03 3.53 14.97
C VAL A 123 -1.32 2.88 15.29
N GLN A 124 -2.40 3.49 14.82
CA GLN A 124 -3.78 3.04 14.95
C GLN A 124 -4.34 2.70 13.57
N ASP A 125 -5.43 1.93 13.55
CA ASP A 125 -6.13 1.51 12.34
C ASP A 125 -6.45 2.70 11.41
N ALA A 126 -6.84 3.85 11.97
CA ALA A 126 -7.17 5.06 11.21
C ALA A 126 -5.98 5.59 10.37
N HIS A 127 -4.73 5.35 10.79
CA HIS A 127 -3.56 5.80 10.03
C HIS A 127 -3.36 4.99 8.74
N PHE A 128 -3.88 3.77 8.67
CA PHE A 128 -3.77 2.94 7.46
C PHE A 128 -4.61 3.51 6.30
N GLU A 129 -5.76 4.12 6.59
CA GLU A 129 -6.59 4.74 5.55
C GLU A 129 -5.91 5.96 4.92
N VAL A 130 -5.24 6.79 5.73
CA VAL A 130 -4.42 7.91 5.24
C VAL A 130 -3.31 7.41 4.33
N VAL A 131 -2.62 6.35 4.74
CA VAL A 131 -1.53 5.75 3.96
C VAL A 131 -2.04 5.15 2.66
N LYS A 132 -3.21 4.50 2.67
CA LYS A 132 -3.86 3.97 1.47
C LYS A 132 -4.13 5.07 0.46
N GLU A 133 -4.73 6.17 0.90
CA GLU A 133 -5.06 7.29 0.03
C GLU A 133 -3.79 7.91 -0.56
N ALA A 134 -2.78 8.17 0.26
CA ALA A 134 -1.48 8.69 -0.19
C ALA A 134 -0.79 7.75 -1.19
N LEU A 135 -0.85 6.44 -0.96
CA LEU A 135 -0.27 5.44 -1.86
C LEU A 135 -0.94 5.48 -3.24
N LEU A 136 -2.28 5.51 -3.27
CA LEU A 136 -3.03 5.55 -4.52
C LEU A 136 -2.75 6.85 -5.30
N GLN A 137 -2.71 8.00 -4.61
CA GLN A 137 -2.31 9.28 -5.23
C GLN A 137 -0.90 9.20 -5.83
N THR A 138 0.06 8.61 -5.10
CA THR A 138 1.44 8.46 -5.58
C THR A 138 1.51 7.58 -6.84
N ILE A 139 0.71 6.52 -6.91
CA ILE A 139 0.68 5.63 -8.07
C ILE A 139 0.08 6.35 -9.28
N GLU A 140 -0.98 7.14 -9.08
CA GLU A 140 -1.60 7.98 -10.12
C GLU A 140 -0.60 9.01 -10.67
N GLU A 141 0.12 9.71 -9.80
CA GLU A 141 1.15 10.69 -10.16
C GLU A 141 2.38 10.07 -10.84
N GLY A 142 2.79 8.88 -10.39
CA GLY A 142 3.97 8.18 -10.91
C GLY A 142 3.71 7.41 -12.20
N LEU A 143 2.45 7.06 -12.49
CA LEU A 143 2.06 6.29 -13.68
C LEU A 143 0.78 6.84 -14.34
N PRO A 144 0.73 8.12 -14.73
CA PRO A 144 -0.51 8.73 -15.25
C PRO A 144 -1.03 8.02 -16.50
N GLU A 145 -0.13 7.53 -17.37
CA GLU A 145 -0.48 6.83 -18.62
C GLU A 145 -1.06 5.42 -18.40
N LEU A 146 -0.76 4.78 -17.26
CA LEU A 146 -1.27 3.45 -16.91
C LEU A 146 -2.42 3.51 -15.91
N TRP A 147 -2.71 4.71 -15.40
CA TRP A 147 -3.73 4.90 -14.39
C TRP A 147 -5.11 4.57 -14.95
N SER A 148 -5.84 3.74 -14.21
CA SER A 148 -7.18 3.30 -14.58
C SER A 148 -7.96 2.92 -13.33
N PRO A 149 -9.30 2.90 -13.38
CA PRO A 149 -10.12 2.39 -12.28
C PRO A 149 -9.74 0.96 -11.87
N ALA A 150 -9.34 0.13 -12.84
CA ALA A 150 -8.88 -1.23 -12.58
C ALA A 150 -7.56 -1.26 -11.80
N LEU A 151 -6.57 -0.44 -12.21
CA LEU A 151 -5.29 -0.35 -11.50
C LEU A 151 -5.47 0.20 -10.08
N LYS A 152 -6.30 1.24 -9.92
CA LYS A 152 -6.67 1.80 -8.61
C LYS A 152 -7.27 0.73 -7.71
N SER A 153 -8.25 -0.04 -8.20
CA SER A 153 -8.87 -1.10 -7.42
C SER A 153 -7.86 -2.19 -7.05
N ALA A 154 -7.01 -2.61 -7.99
CA ALA A 154 -6.02 -3.65 -7.75
C ALA A 154 -5.04 -3.27 -6.64
N TRP A 155 -4.53 -2.03 -6.63
CA TRP A 155 -3.66 -1.53 -5.57
C TRP A 155 -4.38 -1.32 -4.24
N ALA A 156 -5.62 -0.82 -4.28
CA ALA A 156 -6.43 -0.66 -3.07
C ALA A 156 -6.69 -2.01 -2.39
N ASP A 157 -7.05 -3.02 -3.17
CA ASP A 157 -7.34 -4.37 -2.66
C ASP A 157 -6.06 -5.04 -2.12
N ALA A 158 -4.92 -4.88 -2.81
CA ALA A 158 -3.63 -5.37 -2.34
C ALA A 158 -3.23 -4.72 -1.01
N TYR A 159 -3.38 -3.39 -0.91
CA TYR A 159 -3.10 -2.66 0.32
C TYR A 159 -4.03 -3.09 1.46
N ASP A 160 -5.33 -3.20 1.21
CA ASP A 160 -6.32 -3.58 2.23
C ASP A 160 -6.03 -4.95 2.81
N ALA A 161 -5.64 -5.91 1.97
CA ALA A 161 -5.23 -7.23 2.43
C ALA A 161 -3.99 -7.17 3.33
N LEU A 162 -2.95 -6.45 2.91
CA LEU A 162 -1.74 -6.26 3.72
C LEU A 162 -2.03 -5.55 5.05
N ALA A 163 -2.80 -4.47 5.00
CA ALA A 163 -3.20 -3.70 6.16
C ALA A 163 -4.03 -4.55 7.13
N THR A 164 -4.93 -5.38 6.62
CA THR A 164 -5.73 -6.29 7.46
C THR A 164 -4.85 -7.28 8.22
N ILE A 165 -3.88 -7.91 7.53
CA ILE A 165 -2.96 -8.85 8.16
C ILE A 165 -2.12 -8.14 9.25
N LEU A 166 -1.58 -6.95 8.95
CA LEU A 166 -0.77 -6.21 9.90
C LEU A 166 -1.59 -5.72 11.11
N LYS A 167 -2.82 -5.21 10.88
CA LYS A 167 -3.73 -4.79 11.95
C LYS A 167 -4.10 -5.95 12.88
N ASN A 168 -4.43 -7.12 12.31
CA ASN A 168 -4.73 -8.31 13.09
C ASN A 168 -3.55 -8.72 13.99
N GLU A 169 -2.33 -8.70 13.43
CA GLU A 169 -1.12 -9.02 14.19
C GLU A 169 -0.84 -7.97 15.28
N MET A 170 -1.04 -6.68 15.00
CA MET A 170 -0.94 -5.60 15.99
C MET A 170 -1.93 -5.81 17.13
N HIS A 171 -3.19 -6.13 16.82
CA HIS A 171 -4.22 -6.35 17.84
C HIS A 171 -3.93 -7.60 18.68
N ALA A 172 -3.44 -8.68 18.05
CA ALA A 172 -3.05 -9.91 18.74
C ALA A 172 -1.89 -9.67 19.72
N GLN A 173 -0.85 -8.94 19.29
CA GLN A 173 0.28 -8.60 20.16
C GLN A 173 -0.13 -7.66 21.30
N ALA A 174 -0.98 -6.66 21.03
CA ALA A 174 -1.50 -5.77 22.07
C ALA A 174 -2.29 -6.56 23.13
N ALA A 175 -3.16 -7.48 22.70
CA ALA A 175 -3.93 -8.33 23.62
C ALA A 175 -3.05 -9.29 24.44
N ALA A 176 -1.96 -9.81 23.85
CA ALA A 176 -1.02 -10.67 24.55
C ALA A 176 -0.21 -9.90 25.61
N ALA A 177 0.21 -8.66 25.32
CA ALA A 177 0.90 -7.80 26.27
C ALA A 177 0.01 -7.48 27.49
N THR A 178 -1.25 -7.11 27.26
CA THR A 178 -2.21 -6.85 28.35
C THR A 178 -2.45 -8.07 29.23
N LYS A 179 -2.38 -9.30 28.69
CA LYS A 179 -2.53 -10.54 29.48
C LYS A 179 -1.28 -10.93 30.25
N ALA A 180 -0.10 -10.42 29.90
CA ALA A 180 1.16 -10.72 30.59
C ALA A 180 1.41 -9.78 31.80
N GLU A 181 0.72 -8.63 31.85
CA GLU A 181 0.78 -7.68 32.96
C GLU A 181 -0.32 -7.89 34.05
N VAL A 182 -1.22 -8.85 33.83
CA VAL A 182 -2.31 -9.23 34.78
C VAL A 182 -1.98 -10.57 35.41
#